data_AF-A0A3N5ZLN3-F1
#
_entry.id   AF-A0A3N5ZLN3-F1
#
_cell.length_a   1.000
_cell.length_b   1.000
_cell.length_c   1.000
_cell.angle_alpha   90.00
_cell.angle_beta   90.00
_cell.angle_gamma   90.00
#
_symmetry.space_group_name_H-M   'P 1'
#
loop_
_entity.id
_entity.type
_entity.pdbx_description
1 polymer ?
#
loop_
_entity_poly.entity_id
_entity_poly.type
_entity_poly.pdbx_seq_one_letter_code
_entity_poly.pdbx_strand_id
1 'polypeptide(L)'
;MWRHLLAAVLLAAAATVPAMAQPQQVSAAAPAVPVSTFVNLSRVSNDYRIGSGDVLEIRVVEHEDLTQRLRVSNSGEISFPSLGLIQVALMTAFEVEDKVAATLREKDLIKNADVLVFVTEYRAKPLYVSGAVVQPGEFVMSQELTVSEAILLAGGLMFNAADGALVHRRAAGPSGSSAGSVEVIPVDLKPIKEGRFLQDSLRLQAGDVVVVPELQMNPFYVVGDVIDPRNFFYVPGTVLTASRAISWAGGPLQTAKMSKGMLVRYDQAGRRTEQKVDYGAILRGEQDDFPIQPHDIIFIPGSRAKTLAIGMLQLTDSMAMSAAFRIGRTYQMPDAPPDRRDR
;
A
#
# COMPACT_ATOMS: atom_id res chain seq x y z
N MET A 1 -41.14 28.62 -82.67
CA MET A 1 -40.99 27.62 -83.75
C MET A 1 -39.50 27.26 -83.86
N TRP A 2 -39.19 26.00 -84.14
CA TRP A 2 -37.87 25.33 -84.18
C TRP A 2 -37.20 25.06 -82.82
N ARG A 3 -37.09 23.85 -82.27
CA ARG A 3 -36.75 22.45 -82.71
C ARG A 3 -35.28 22.26 -83.14
N HIS A 4 -34.64 21.28 -82.46
CA HIS A 4 -33.37 20.56 -82.76
C HIS A 4 -32.10 21.24 -82.21
N LEU A 5 -31.05 20.57 -81.67
CA LEU A 5 -30.65 19.16 -81.51
C LEU A 5 -29.36 19.11 -80.62
N LEU A 6 -28.93 17.91 -80.22
CA LEU A 6 -27.65 17.49 -79.56
C LEU A 6 -27.75 17.39 -78.02
N ALA A 7 -28.08 16.25 -77.40
CA ALA A 7 -27.46 14.91 -77.46
C ALA A 7 -25.96 14.91 -77.12
N ALA A 8 -25.56 14.44 -75.93
CA ALA A 8 -25.13 13.05 -75.75
C ALA A 8 -24.49 12.78 -74.35
N VAL A 9 -24.79 11.58 -73.84
CA VAL A 9 -24.02 10.74 -72.89
C VAL A 9 -23.88 11.20 -71.44
N LEU A 10 -24.52 10.49 -70.50
CA LEU A 10 -23.81 9.80 -69.42
C LEU A 10 -24.72 8.86 -68.60
N LEU A 11 -24.34 7.59 -68.67
CA LEU A 11 -24.54 6.45 -67.77
C LEU A 11 -25.74 6.43 -66.80
N ALA A 12 -26.58 5.41 -67.00
CA ALA A 12 -27.41 4.84 -65.97
C ALA A 12 -26.56 4.15 -64.89
N ALA A 13 -26.73 4.56 -63.64
CA ALA A 13 -26.42 3.75 -62.47
C ALA A 13 -27.57 3.90 -61.47
N ALA A 14 -28.36 2.84 -61.31
CA ALA A 14 -29.46 2.76 -60.38
C ALA A 14 -28.93 2.84 -58.94
N ALA A 15 -29.23 3.94 -58.24
CA ALA A 15 -28.97 4.05 -56.82
C ALA A 15 -30.08 3.34 -56.04
N THR A 16 -29.79 2.11 -55.62
CA THR A 16 -30.53 1.35 -54.63
C THR A 16 -30.54 2.10 -53.30
N VAL A 17 -31.73 2.46 -52.80
CA VAL A 17 -31.92 2.97 -51.44
C VAL A 17 -31.70 1.81 -50.46
N PRO A 18 -30.74 1.87 -49.51
CA PRO A 18 -30.60 0.82 -48.53
C PRO A 18 -31.72 0.93 -47.48
N ALA A 19 -32.35 -0.21 -47.21
CA ALA A 19 -33.39 -0.37 -46.20
C ALA A 19 -32.83 -0.02 -44.80
N MET A 20 -33.57 0.82 -44.07
CA MET A 20 -33.32 1.11 -42.66
C MET A 20 -33.43 -0.18 -41.85
N ALA A 21 -32.30 -0.65 -41.33
CA ALA A 21 -32.23 -1.76 -40.39
C ALA A 21 -32.88 -1.35 -39.06
N GLN A 22 -33.86 -2.13 -38.61
CA GLN A 22 -34.38 -2.05 -37.25
C GLN A 22 -33.27 -2.41 -36.25
N PRO A 23 -33.20 -1.75 -35.08
CA PRO A 23 -32.25 -2.13 -34.04
C PRO A 23 -32.61 -3.53 -33.52
N GLN A 24 -31.76 -4.51 -33.82
CA GLN A 24 -31.83 -5.82 -33.20
C GLN A 24 -31.60 -5.67 -31.70
N GLN A 25 -32.62 -6.01 -30.91
CA GLN A 25 -32.47 -6.26 -29.48
C GLN A 25 -31.47 -7.41 -29.31
N VAL A 26 -30.28 -7.08 -28.85
CA VAL A 26 -29.27 -8.05 -28.43
C VAL A 26 -29.80 -8.68 -27.14
N SER A 27 -30.50 -9.81 -27.28
CA SER A 27 -30.81 -10.71 -26.17
C SER A 27 -29.49 -11.28 -25.65
N ALA A 28 -28.90 -10.62 -24.67
CA ALA A 28 -27.75 -11.12 -23.93
C ALA A 28 -28.20 -12.32 -23.09
N ALA A 29 -28.19 -13.51 -23.69
CA ALA A 29 -28.19 -14.77 -22.96
C ALA A 29 -26.86 -14.86 -22.20
N ALA A 30 -26.90 -14.51 -20.91
CA ALA A 30 -25.79 -14.77 -20.00
C ALA A 30 -25.54 -16.29 -19.96
N PRO A 31 -24.28 -16.77 -20.00
CA PRO A 31 -24.01 -18.17 -19.73
C PRO A 31 -24.44 -18.48 -18.30
N ALA A 32 -25.42 -19.35 -18.15
CA ALA A 32 -25.81 -19.92 -16.88
C ALA A 32 -24.62 -20.71 -16.33
N VAL A 33 -23.82 -20.08 -15.48
CA VAL A 33 -22.86 -20.76 -14.61
C VAL A 33 -23.67 -21.74 -13.75
N PRO A 34 -23.33 -23.04 -13.72
CA PRO A 34 -23.95 -23.95 -12.79
C PRO A 34 -23.62 -23.47 -11.37
N VAL A 35 -24.64 -22.98 -10.66
CA VAL A 35 -24.58 -22.73 -9.21
C VAL A 35 -24.58 -24.10 -8.53
N SER A 36 -23.45 -24.79 -8.61
CA SER A 36 -23.20 -25.99 -7.85
C SER A 36 -22.13 -25.65 -6.82
N THR A 37 -22.46 -25.98 -5.58
CA THR A 37 -21.65 -25.86 -4.37
C THR A 37 -21.69 -24.47 -3.72
N PHE A 38 -22.79 -24.21 -3.01
CA PHE A 38 -22.64 -23.52 -1.73
C PHE A 38 -21.68 -24.36 -0.89
N VAL A 39 -20.42 -23.94 -0.84
CA VAL A 39 -19.51 -24.36 0.22
C VAL A 39 -20.26 -24.04 1.51
N ASN A 40 -20.56 -25.09 2.27
CA ASN A 40 -21.25 -24.97 3.53
C ASN A 40 -20.30 -24.24 4.50
N LEU A 41 -20.40 -22.91 4.54
CA LEU A 41 -19.60 -22.01 5.37
C LEU A 41 -19.92 -22.17 6.87
N SER A 42 -20.72 -23.15 7.25
CA SER A 42 -21.09 -23.47 8.64
C SER A 42 -20.14 -24.45 9.34
N ARG A 43 -18.92 -24.68 8.82
CA ARG A 43 -17.85 -25.43 9.51
C ARG A 43 -16.53 -24.68 9.63
N VAL A 44 -16.55 -23.35 9.62
CA VAL A 44 -15.55 -22.63 10.43
C VAL A 44 -16.14 -22.56 11.83
N SER A 45 -16.26 -23.71 12.49
CA SER A 45 -16.33 -23.69 13.93
C SER A 45 -15.02 -23.06 14.36
N ASN A 46 -15.13 -21.87 14.93
CA ASN A 46 -14.05 -21.23 15.67
C ASN A 46 -13.82 -22.08 16.93
N ASP A 47 -13.36 -23.32 16.72
CA ASP A 47 -13.15 -24.27 17.79
C ASP A 47 -12.00 -23.73 18.62
N TYR A 48 -12.31 -23.52 19.89
CA TYR A 48 -11.38 -22.94 20.83
C TYR A 48 -10.05 -23.68 20.75
N ARG A 49 -9.00 -22.90 20.45
CA ARG A 49 -7.63 -23.41 20.42
C ARG A 49 -7.03 -23.23 21.80
N ILE A 50 -6.56 -24.33 22.35
CA ILE A 50 -5.98 -24.38 23.69
C ILE A 50 -4.75 -23.46 23.72
N GLY A 51 -4.72 -22.57 24.71
CA GLY A 51 -3.65 -21.60 24.91
C GLY A 51 -2.91 -21.81 26.22
N SER A 52 -1.79 -21.10 26.37
CA SER A 52 -1.01 -21.13 27.61
C SER A 52 -1.85 -20.67 28.80
N GLY A 53 -1.74 -21.39 29.91
CA GLY A 53 -2.46 -21.10 31.15
C GLY A 53 -3.83 -21.76 31.30
N ASP A 54 -4.41 -22.31 30.23
CA ASP A 54 -5.66 -23.09 30.31
C ASP A 54 -5.52 -24.30 31.22
N VAL A 55 -6.64 -24.74 31.79
CA VAL A 55 -6.69 -25.98 32.59
C VAL A 55 -7.54 -27.01 31.86
N LEU A 56 -6.90 -28.08 31.42
CA LEU A 56 -7.53 -29.22 30.77
C LEU A 56 -7.85 -30.28 31.82
N GLU A 57 -9.06 -30.82 31.78
CA GLU A 57 -9.41 -32.06 32.45
C GLU A 57 -9.40 -33.18 31.41
N ILE A 58 -8.50 -34.13 31.61
CA ILE A 58 -8.32 -35.27 30.71
C ILE A 58 -8.87 -36.48 31.44
N ARG A 59 -9.88 -37.12 30.84
CA ARG A 59 -10.52 -38.33 31.35
C ARG A 59 -10.20 -39.48 30.40
N VAL A 60 -9.69 -40.57 30.95
CA VAL A 60 -9.53 -41.81 30.22
C VAL A 60 -10.71 -42.70 30.60
N VAL A 61 -11.51 -43.11 29.62
CA VAL A 61 -12.69 -43.93 29.83
C VAL A 61 -12.26 -45.27 30.44
N GLU A 62 -13.06 -45.77 31.39
CA GLU A 62 -12.78 -46.98 32.20
C GLU A 62 -11.54 -46.89 33.12
N HIS A 63 -10.80 -45.78 33.13
CA HIS A 63 -9.55 -45.60 33.89
C HIS A 63 -9.58 -44.30 34.68
N GLU A 64 -10.36 -44.28 35.78
CA GLU A 64 -10.53 -43.10 36.64
C GLU A 64 -9.22 -42.66 37.31
N ASP A 65 -8.30 -43.60 37.54
CA ASP A 65 -6.96 -43.36 38.11
C ASP A 65 -6.07 -42.47 37.23
N LEU A 66 -6.34 -42.44 35.92
CA LEU A 66 -5.65 -41.60 34.94
C LEU A 66 -6.38 -40.29 34.65
N THR A 67 -7.50 -40.01 35.33
CA THR A 67 -8.20 -38.74 35.20
C THR A 67 -7.40 -37.63 35.89
N GLN A 68 -6.94 -36.66 35.11
CA GLN A 68 -6.04 -35.61 35.59
C GLN A 68 -6.52 -34.22 35.16
N ARG A 69 -6.35 -33.24 36.05
CA ARG A 69 -6.57 -31.83 35.77
C ARG A 69 -5.21 -31.15 35.62
N LEU A 70 -4.83 -30.89 34.38
CA LEU A 70 -3.51 -30.41 34.02
C LEU A 70 -3.57 -29.00 33.47
N ARG A 71 -2.65 -28.16 33.94
CA ARG A 71 -2.50 -26.81 33.42
C ARG A 71 -1.54 -26.80 32.25
N VAL A 72 -1.90 -26.08 31.20
CA VAL A 72 -1.03 -25.81 30.05
C VAL A 72 0.06 -24.84 30.47
N SER A 73 1.31 -25.25 30.28
CA SER A 73 2.50 -24.45 30.58
C SER A 73 2.60 -23.23 29.66
N ASN A 74 3.54 -22.33 29.97
CA ASN A 74 3.91 -21.24 29.08
C ASN A 74 4.67 -21.70 27.83
N SER A 75 5.07 -22.98 27.70
CA SER A 75 5.58 -23.56 26.45
C SER A 75 4.47 -24.17 25.60
N GLY A 76 3.23 -24.19 26.11
CA GLY A 76 2.10 -24.80 25.43
C GLY A 76 2.01 -26.32 25.62
N GLU A 77 2.65 -26.84 26.65
CA GLU A 77 2.70 -28.27 26.97
C GLU A 77 1.88 -28.59 28.22
N ILE A 78 1.39 -29.81 28.32
CA ILE A 78 0.85 -30.38 29.57
C ILE A 78 1.82 -31.43 30.10
N SER A 79 1.96 -31.48 31.43
CA SER A 79 2.73 -32.53 32.11
C SER A 79 1.77 -33.64 32.54
N PHE A 80 1.70 -34.71 31.75
CA PHE A 80 0.80 -35.83 32.02
C PHE A 80 1.58 -36.96 32.74
N PRO A 81 1.15 -37.41 33.93
CA PRO A 81 1.80 -38.52 34.64
C PRO A 81 1.90 -39.77 33.75
N SER A 82 3.08 -40.42 33.71
CA SER A 82 3.39 -41.59 32.85
C SER A 82 3.67 -41.28 31.37
N LEU A 83 3.07 -40.23 30.80
CA LEU A 83 3.31 -39.84 29.39
C LEU A 83 4.42 -38.78 29.25
N GLY A 84 4.63 -37.94 30.26
CA GLY A 84 5.60 -36.85 30.24
C GLY A 84 5.00 -35.56 29.67
N LEU A 85 5.84 -34.76 29.01
CA LEU A 85 5.42 -33.49 28.39
C LEU A 85 4.74 -33.76 27.04
N ILE A 86 3.55 -33.20 26.84
CA ILE A 86 2.79 -33.31 25.59
C ILE A 86 2.45 -31.90 25.08
N GLN A 87 2.86 -31.57 23.86
CA GLN A 87 2.50 -30.29 23.23
C GLN A 87 1.01 -30.25 22.89
N VAL A 88 0.28 -29.25 23.40
CA VAL A 88 -1.17 -29.08 23.20
C VAL A 88 -1.57 -27.68 22.76
N ALA A 89 -0.67 -26.70 22.76
CA ALA A 89 -1.02 -25.36 22.35
C ALA A 89 -1.43 -25.29 20.87
N LEU A 90 -2.37 -24.38 20.58
CA LEU A 90 -3.02 -24.16 19.29
C LEU A 90 -3.85 -25.34 18.78
N MET A 91 -3.93 -26.44 19.54
CA MET A 91 -4.77 -27.59 19.21
C MET A 91 -6.19 -27.41 19.73
N THR A 92 -7.15 -28.04 19.07
CA THR A 92 -8.52 -28.17 19.61
C THR A 92 -8.57 -29.26 20.68
N ALA A 93 -9.62 -29.27 21.52
CA ALA A 93 -9.79 -30.33 22.51
C ALA A 93 -9.77 -31.73 21.87
N PHE A 94 -10.43 -31.87 20.70
CA PHE A 94 -10.47 -33.11 19.93
C PHE A 94 -9.09 -33.55 19.40
N GLU A 95 -8.31 -32.61 18.88
CA GLU A 95 -6.93 -32.90 18.44
C GLU A 95 -6.04 -33.34 19.62
N VAL A 96 -6.29 -32.83 20.83
CA VAL A 96 -5.59 -33.26 22.05
C VAL A 96 -6.05 -34.66 22.48
N GLU A 97 -7.34 -34.99 22.40
CA GLU A 97 -7.86 -36.34 22.67
C GLU A 97 -7.15 -37.39 21.82
N ASP A 98 -7.13 -37.19 20.50
CA ASP A 98 -6.48 -38.08 19.54
C ASP A 98 -4.98 -38.24 19.85
N LYS A 99 -4.31 -37.13 20.18
CA LYS A 99 -2.88 -37.13 20.49
C LYS A 99 -2.57 -37.90 21.76
N VAL A 100 -3.32 -37.67 22.84
CA VAL A 100 -3.14 -38.38 24.12
C VAL A 100 -3.45 -39.87 23.96
N ALA A 101 -4.53 -40.23 23.25
CA ALA A 101 -4.88 -41.61 22.95
C ALA A 101 -3.80 -42.32 22.11
N ALA A 102 -3.17 -41.61 21.16
CA ALA A 102 -2.04 -42.14 20.40
C ALA A 102 -0.80 -42.38 21.29
N THR A 103 -0.44 -41.43 22.15
CA THR A 103 0.74 -41.57 23.03
C THR A 103 0.55 -42.68 24.08
N LEU A 104 -0.68 -42.89 24.58
CA LEU A 104 -1.00 -43.99 25.50
C LEU A 104 -0.82 -45.37 24.85
N ARG A 105 -1.20 -45.50 23.57
CA ARG A 105 -1.02 -46.73 22.78
C ARG A 105 0.45 -46.98 22.46
N GLU A 106 1.20 -45.94 22.10
CA GLU A 106 2.62 -46.05 21.76
C GLU A 106 3.48 -46.53 22.93
N LYS A 107 3.15 -46.10 24.16
CA LYS A 107 3.86 -46.54 25.38
C LYS A 107 3.40 -47.89 25.94
N ASP A 108 2.54 -48.62 25.21
CA ASP A 108 1.92 -49.89 25.61
C ASP A 108 1.26 -49.84 27.00
N LEU A 109 0.75 -48.67 27.40
CA LEU A 109 0.05 -48.48 28.66
C LEU A 109 -1.40 -48.93 28.53
N ILE A 110 -2.07 -48.51 27.44
CA ILE A 110 -3.47 -48.84 27.15
C ILE A 110 -3.64 -49.07 25.65
N LYS A 111 -4.13 -50.25 25.27
CA LYS A 111 -4.30 -50.64 23.85
C LYS A 111 -5.47 -49.93 23.17
N ASN A 112 -6.57 -49.73 23.90
CA ASN A 112 -7.77 -49.02 23.45
C ASN A 112 -8.07 -47.91 24.46
N ALA A 113 -7.39 -46.77 24.33
CA ALA A 113 -7.64 -45.62 25.19
C ALA A 113 -8.68 -44.71 24.51
N ASP A 114 -9.89 -44.68 25.06
CA ASP A 114 -10.86 -43.63 24.75
C ASP A 114 -10.61 -42.46 25.70
N VAL A 115 -10.26 -41.30 25.15
CA VAL A 115 -9.86 -40.12 25.92
C VAL A 115 -10.84 -38.98 25.64
N LEU A 116 -11.28 -38.30 26.70
CA LEU A 116 -12.09 -37.10 26.64
C LEU A 116 -11.33 -35.94 27.27
N VAL A 117 -11.28 -34.80 26.58
CA VAL A 117 -10.57 -33.59 27.03
C VAL A 117 -11.56 -32.43 27.16
N PHE A 118 -11.67 -31.88 28.36
CA PHE A 118 -12.49 -30.72 28.65
C PHE A 118 -11.63 -29.54 29.06
N VAL A 119 -11.87 -28.36 28.49
CA VAL A 119 -11.26 -27.13 29.00
C VAL A 119 -12.08 -26.66 30.20
N THR A 120 -11.53 -26.84 31.41
CA THR A 120 -12.21 -26.47 32.66
C THR A 120 -12.01 -25.01 33.02
N GLU A 121 -10.87 -24.43 32.66
CA GLU A 121 -10.59 -23.00 32.86
C GLU A 121 -9.95 -22.42 31.60
N TYR A 122 -10.63 -21.43 31.01
CA TYR A 122 -10.16 -20.64 29.88
C TYR A 122 -9.36 -19.46 30.40
N ARG A 123 -8.03 -19.62 30.49
CA ARG A 123 -7.12 -18.61 31.04
C ARG A 123 -6.12 -18.08 30.03
N ALA A 124 -6.12 -18.61 28.81
CA ALA A 124 -5.39 -18.03 27.70
C ALA A 124 -5.82 -16.57 27.50
N LYS A 125 -4.93 -15.63 27.81
CA LYS A 125 -5.18 -14.22 27.51
C LYS A 125 -4.66 -13.96 26.10
N PRO A 126 -5.53 -13.53 25.16
CA PRO A 126 -5.09 -13.21 23.82
C PRO A 126 -4.17 -11.98 23.83
N LEU A 127 -3.23 -11.96 22.88
CA LEU A 127 -2.52 -10.77 22.44
C LEU A 127 -3.32 -10.13 21.30
N TYR A 128 -3.24 -8.82 21.15
CA TYR A 128 -3.86 -8.12 20.03
C TYR A 128 -2.79 -7.43 19.20
N VAL A 129 -2.79 -7.64 17.89
CA VAL A 129 -1.94 -6.88 16.96
C VAL A 129 -2.85 -6.06 16.05
N SER A 130 -2.56 -4.77 15.94
CA SER A 130 -3.40 -3.82 15.19
C SER A 130 -2.57 -2.76 14.47
N GLY A 131 -3.19 -2.11 13.49
CA GLY A 131 -2.57 -1.06 12.68
C GLY A 131 -1.96 -1.59 11.38
N ALA A 132 -0.81 -1.05 10.99
CA ALA A 132 -0.15 -1.27 9.69
C ALA A 132 0.56 -2.63 9.57
N VAL A 133 -0.17 -3.72 9.80
CA VAL A 133 0.25 -5.11 9.63
C VAL A 133 -0.66 -5.81 8.63
N VAL A 134 -0.20 -6.91 8.02
CA VAL A 134 -0.98 -7.58 6.95
C VAL A 134 -2.29 -8.18 7.47
N GLN A 135 -2.26 -8.79 8.67
CA GLN A 135 -3.40 -9.43 9.30
C GLN A 135 -3.56 -8.93 10.74
N PRO A 136 -4.27 -7.81 10.97
CA PRO A 136 -4.60 -7.38 12.32
C PRO A 136 -5.62 -8.34 12.96
N GLY A 137 -5.52 -8.56 14.27
CA GLY A 137 -6.40 -9.48 14.97
C GLY A 137 -5.91 -9.87 16.36
N GLU A 138 -6.64 -10.82 16.95
CA GLU A 138 -6.23 -11.48 18.18
C GLU A 138 -5.38 -12.72 17.90
N PHE A 139 -4.37 -12.94 18.72
CA PHE A 139 -3.44 -14.06 18.60
C PHE A 139 -3.29 -14.74 19.96
N VAL A 140 -3.55 -16.04 19.99
CA VAL A 140 -3.38 -16.85 21.20
C VAL A 140 -1.90 -17.14 21.39
N MET A 141 -1.36 -16.79 22.56
CA MET A 141 0.01 -17.13 22.92
C MET A 141 0.09 -18.60 23.32
N SER A 142 0.71 -19.42 22.47
CA SER A 142 1.20 -20.75 22.83
C SER A 142 2.42 -20.67 23.74
N GLN A 143 3.26 -19.65 23.51
CA GLN A 143 4.46 -19.36 24.26
C GLN A 143 4.71 -17.86 24.41
N GLU A 144 5.72 -17.48 25.20
CA GLU A 144 6.17 -16.08 25.24
C GLU A 144 6.64 -15.65 23.85
N LEU A 145 5.96 -14.66 23.28
CA LEU A 145 6.28 -14.08 21.97
C LEU A 145 6.98 -12.74 22.13
N THR A 146 7.86 -12.41 21.21
CA THR A 146 8.40 -11.06 21.03
C THR A 146 7.49 -10.23 20.12
N VAL A 147 7.68 -8.91 20.14
CA VAL A 147 7.00 -8.00 19.19
C VAL A 147 7.26 -8.40 17.74
N SER A 148 8.50 -8.77 17.41
CA SER A 148 8.88 -9.22 16.06
C SER A 148 8.13 -10.48 15.64
N GLU A 149 8.03 -11.47 16.53
CA GLU A 149 7.30 -12.71 16.27
C GLU A 149 5.79 -12.46 16.13
N ALA A 150 5.20 -11.60 16.96
CA ALA A 150 3.80 -11.23 16.85
C ALA A 150 3.49 -10.53 15.51
N ILE A 151 4.37 -9.64 15.04
CA ILE A 151 4.25 -9.00 13.73
C ILE A 151 4.38 -10.03 12.61
N LEU A 152 5.27 -11.01 12.75
CA LEU A 152 5.43 -12.09 11.76
C LEU A 152 4.19 -12.98 11.68
N LEU A 153 3.59 -13.32 12.83
CA LEU A 153 2.31 -14.04 12.91
C LEU A 153 1.16 -13.24 12.26
N ALA A 154 1.22 -11.91 12.37
CA ALA A 154 0.32 -11.00 11.66
C ALA A 154 0.65 -10.83 10.16
N GLY A 155 1.52 -11.67 9.59
CA GLY A 155 1.88 -11.65 8.17
C GLY A 155 2.91 -10.59 7.77
N GLY A 156 3.53 -9.90 8.73
CA GLY A 156 4.52 -8.85 8.51
C GLY A 156 3.96 -7.43 8.53
N LEU A 157 4.84 -6.46 8.30
CA LEU A 157 4.50 -5.03 8.23
C LEU A 157 3.95 -4.65 6.85
N MET A 158 2.98 -3.75 6.81
CA MET A 158 2.55 -3.12 5.57
C MET A 158 3.57 -2.09 5.06
N PHE A 159 3.48 -1.72 3.77
CA PHE A 159 4.38 -0.74 3.15
C PHE A 159 4.30 0.66 3.80
N ASN A 160 3.15 0.99 4.37
CA ASN A 160 2.88 2.23 5.09
C ASN A 160 3.07 2.08 6.59
N ALA A 161 3.74 1.03 7.11
CA ALA A 161 4.01 0.94 8.53
C ALA A 161 5.01 2.01 8.99
N ALA A 162 4.74 2.62 10.15
CA ALA A 162 5.68 3.51 10.80
C ALA A 162 6.95 2.76 11.25
N ASP A 163 7.99 3.52 11.59
CA ASP A 163 9.26 2.96 12.05
C ASP A 163 9.23 2.50 13.51
N GLY A 164 8.12 2.71 14.23
CA GLY A 164 7.97 2.27 15.62
C GLY A 164 6.61 1.64 15.89
N ALA A 165 6.55 0.76 16.88
CA ALA A 165 5.32 0.21 17.45
C ALA A 165 5.12 0.75 18.87
N LEU A 166 3.86 0.68 19.32
CA LEU A 166 3.46 0.96 20.69
C LEU A 166 2.88 -0.31 21.29
N VAL A 167 3.45 -0.78 22.39
CA VAL A 167 2.89 -1.90 23.16
C VAL A 167 2.16 -1.34 24.35
N HIS A 168 0.85 -1.56 24.38
CA HIS A 168 -0.02 -1.15 25.48
C HIS A 168 -0.15 -2.34 26.43
N ARG A 169 0.44 -2.22 27.61
CA ARG A 169 0.44 -3.24 28.65
C ARG A 169 -0.41 -2.78 29.82
N ARG A 170 -1.38 -3.61 30.24
CA ARG A 170 -2.11 -3.33 31.48
C ARG A 170 -1.21 -3.66 32.67
N ALA A 171 -0.81 -2.65 33.43
CA ALA A 171 -0.12 -2.86 34.69
C ALA A 171 -1.06 -3.56 35.68
N ALA A 172 -0.56 -4.60 36.35
CA ALA A 172 -1.27 -5.21 37.47
C ALA A 172 -1.29 -4.18 38.61
N GLY A 173 -2.43 -3.50 38.80
CA GLY A 173 -2.64 -2.66 39.97
C GLY A 173 -2.53 -3.49 41.25
N PRO A 174 -2.11 -2.90 42.38
CA PRO A 174 -2.16 -3.58 43.67
C PRO A 174 -3.59 -4.12 43.89
N SER A 175 -3.67 -5.41 44.22
CA SER A 175 -4.88 -6.21 44.34
C SER A 175 -6.09 -5.41 44.84
N GLY A 176 -7.11 -5.26 43.98
CA GLY A 176 -8.40 -4.65 44.33
C GLY A 176 -8.77 -3.36 43.60
N SER A 177 -7.86 -2.78 42.82
CA SER A 177 -8.12 -1.53 42.09
C SER A 177 -8.40 -1.82 40.60
N SER A 178 -9.66 -1.82 40.18
CA SER A 178 -10.11 -2.09 38.80
C SER A 178 -9.77 -1.00 37.77
N ALA A 179 -8.84 -0.10 38.08
CA ALA A 179 -8.30 0.89 37.14
C ALA A 179 -6.80 0.63 36.97
N GLY A 180 -6.46 -0.46 36.28
CA GLY A 180 -5.08 -0.75 35.91
C GLY A 180 -4.56 0.34 34.97
N SER A 181 -3.50 1.04 35.36
CA SER A 181 -2.81 1.98 34.47
C SER A 181 -2.30 1.23 33.23
N VAL A 182 -2.56 1.78 32.05
CA VAL A 182 -2.01 1.25 30.80
C VAL A 182 -0.62 1.88 30.62
N GLU A 183 0.41 1.04 30.64
CA GLU A 183 1.77 1.43 30.28
C GLU A 183 1.90 1.36 28.75
N VAL A 184 2.52 2.37 28.14
CA VAL A 184 2.80 2.39 26.70
C VAL A 184 4.31 2.29 26.51
N ILE A 185 4.75 1.18 25.93
CA ILE A 185 6.16 0.87 25.70
C ILE A 185 6.46 1.08 24.21
N PRO A 186 7.27 2.09 23.82
CA PRO A 186 7.68 2.28 22.43
C PRO A 186 8.72 1.23 22.03
N VAL A 187 8.62 0.72 20.80
CA VAL A 187 9.53 -0.28 20.21
C VAL A 187 9.97 0.19 18.83
N ASP A 188 11.26 0.10 18.51
CA ASP A 188 11.78 0.45 17.17
C ASP A 188 11.55 -0.74 16.22
N LEU A 189 10.96 -0.48 15.05
CA LEU A 189 10.70 -1.47 14.01
C LEU A 189 11.68 -1.38 12.85
N LYS A 190 12.60 -0.40 12.83
CA LYS A 190 13.63 -0.29 11.77
C LYS A 190 14.43 -1.57 11.60
N PRO A 191 14.87 -2.28 12.66
CA PRO A 191 15.59 -3.54 12.48
C PRO A 191 14.77 -4.56 11.70
N ILE A 192 13.46 -4.66 11.97
CA ILE A 192 12.54 -5.58 11.27
C ILE A 192 12.41 -5.18 9.79
N LYS A 193 12.22 -3.89 9.50
CA LYS A 193 12.16 -3.37 8.12
C LYS A 193 13.45 -3.63 7.33
N GLU A 194 14.59 -3.64 8.01
CA GLU A 194 15.92 -3.89 7.44
C GLU A 194 16.29 -5.39 7.43
N GLY A 195 15.33 -6.29 7.71
CA GLY A 195 15.53 -7.74 7.68
C GLY A 195 16.24 -8.33 8.91
N ARG A 196 16.42 -7.54 9.97
CA ARG A 196 17.06 -7.94 11.24
C ARG A 196 16.01 -8.27 12.30
N PHE A 197 15.20 -9.29 12.04
CA PHE A 197 14.08 -9.72 12.89
C PHE A 197 14.47 -10.16 14.31
N LEU A 198 15.68 -10.68 14.49
CA LEU A 198 16.15 -11.30 15.74
C LEU A 198 16.88 -10.32 16.69
N GLN A 199 16.99 -9.03 16.33
CA GLN A 199 17.76 -8.06 17.10
C GLN A 199 16.93 -7.24 18.09
N ASP A 200 15.59 -7.32 18.03
CA ASP A 200 14.71 -6.59 18.95
C ASP A 200 13.90 -7.50 19.88
N SER A 201 13.74 -7.05 21.12
CA SER A 201 13.83 -7.92 22.31
C SER A 201 12.67 -7.79 23.30
N LEU A 202 11.67 -6.94 23.00
CA LEU A 202 10.54 -6.80 23.90
C LEU A 202 9.66 -8.06 23.85
N ARG A 203 9.72 -8.84 24.92
CA ARG A 203 8.80 -9.94 25.19
C ARG A 203 7.42 -9.38 25.53
N LEU A 204 6.42 -9.88 24.83
CA LEU A 204 5.02 -9.59 25.04
C LEU A 204 4.48 -10.41 26.19
N GLN A 205 3.53 -9.83 26.89
CA GLN A 205 2.78 -10.46 27.97
C GLN A 205 1.35 -10.68 27.53
N ALA A 206 0.73 -11.69 28.13
CA ALA A 206 -0.62 -12.08 27.80
C ALA A 206 -1.60 -10.93 28.14
N GLY A 207 -2.34 -10.45 27.13
CA GLY A 207 -3.19 -9.25 27.23
C GLY A 207 -2.55 -7.94 26.74
N ASP A 208 -1.31 -7.97 26.24
CA ASP A 208 -0.70 -6.82 25.55
C ASP A 208 -1.41 -6.51 24.23
N VAL A 209 -1.47 -5.22 23.89
CA VAL A 209 -1.95 -4.74 22.58
C VAL A 209 -0.78 -4.09 21.86
N VAL A 210 -0.35 -4.70 20.76
CA VAL A 210 0.67 -4.16 19.85
C VAL A 210 -0.03 -3.32 18.79
N VAL A 211 0.28 -2.04 18.78
CA VAL A 211 -0.21 -1.09 17.78
C VAL A 211 0.95 -0.67 16.92
N VAL A 212 0.86 -0.95 15.62
CA VAL A 212 1.81 -0.46 14.60
C VAL A 212 1.14 0.71 13.90
N PRO A 213 1.51 1.97 14.18
CA PRO A 213 0.90 3.11 13.52
C PRO A 213 1.17 3.07 12.01
N GLU A 214 0.24 3.61 11.24
CA GLU A 214 0.49 3.93 9.84
C GLU A 214 1.37 5.17 9.76
N LEU A 215 2.34 5.14 8.87
CA LEU A 215 3.08 6.31 8.43
C LEU A 215 2.07 7.24 7.74
N GLN A 216 1.72 8.32 8.43
CA GLN A 216 0.89 9.36 7.82
C GLN A 216 1.67 9.96 6.64
N MET A 217 1.32 9.50 5.45
CA MET A 217 1.79 10.09 4.22
C MET A 217 1.14 11.46 4.13
N ASN A 218 1.89 12.47 4.54
CA ASN A 218 1.50 13.87 4.53
C ASN A 218 2.01 14.47 3.23
N PRO A 219 1.26 14.45 2.10
CA PRO A 219 1.76 15.00 0.86
C PRO A 219 1.73 16.53 0.88
N PHE A 220 2.62 17.15 0.13
CA PHE A 220 2.44 18.52 -0.37
C PHE A 220 2.48 18.49 -1.89
N TYR A 221 2.04 19.56 -2.52
CA TYR A 221 1.90 19.63 -3.97
C TYR A 221 2.73 20.78 -4.51
N VAL A 222 3.51 20.52 -5.56
CA VAL A 222 4.17 21.57 -6.33
C VAL A 222 3.59 21.53 -7.73
N VAL A 223 2.96 22.63 -8.15
CA VAL A 223 2.18 22.68 -9.39
C VAL A 223 2.44 23.98 -10.14
N GLY A 224 2.19 23.95 -11.46
CA GLY A 224 2.39 25.07 -12.37
C GLY A 224 3.69 24.93 -13.16
N ASP A 225 4.36 26.06 -13.41
CA ASP A 225 5.51 26.20 -14.31
C ASP A 225 6.83 25.72 -13.66
N VAL A 226 6.87 24.46 -13.25
CA VAL A 226 8.05 23.73 -12.76
C VAL A 226 8.37 22.56 -13.69
N ILE A 227 9.57 22.01 -13.59
CA ILE A 227 9.99 20.89 -14.45
C ILE A 227 9.09 19.66 -14.22
N ASP A 228 8.76 19.38 -12.96
CA ASP A 228 8.09 18.15 -12.57
C ASP A 228 6.94 18.41 -11.57
N PRO A 229 5.76 18.83 -12.06
CA PRO A 229 4.62 19.13 -11.22
C PRO A 229 3.94 17.84 -10.73
N ARG A 230 4.02 17.55 -9.43
CA ARG A 230 3.43 16.36 -8.80
C ARG A 230 3.20 16.56 -7.29
N ASN A 231 2.68 15.51 -6.64
CA ASN A 231 2.71 15.41 -5.18
C ASN A 231 4.08 14.88 -4.71
N PHE A 232 4.45 15.29 -3.51
CA PHE A 232 5.66 14.88 -2.82
C PHE A 232 5.33 14.58 -1.37
N PHE A 233 6.10 13.70 -0.74
CA PHE A 233 5.87 13.30 0.65
C PHE A 233 6.93 13.90 1.56
N TYR A 234 6.52 14.23 2.78
CA TYR A 234 7.47 14.61 3.81
C TYR A 234 8.34 13.42 4.21
N VAL A 235 9.62 13.69 4.41
CA VAL A 235 10.51 12.73 5.08
C VAL A 235 10.37 12.94 6.59
N PRO A 236 9.98 11.91 7.36
CA PRO A 236 9.85 12.02 8.82
C PRO A 236 11.12 12.58 9.47
N GLY A 237 10.95 13.45 10.47
CA GLY A 237 12.06 14.05 11.21
C GLY A 237 12.82 15.17 10.48
N THR A 238 12.34 15.62 9.31
CA THR A 238 12.95 16.72 8.57
C THR A 238 12.00 17.92 8.45
N VAL A 239 12.56 19.13 8.58
CA VAL A 239 11.83 20.35 8.23
C VAL A 239 12.00 20.58 6.74
N LEU A 240 10.89 20.61 6.01
CA LEU A 240 10.88 20.87 4.57
C LEU A 240 10.50 22.32 4.31
N THR A 241 11.36 23.04 3.58
CA THR A 241 11.16 24.44 3.25
C THR A 241 10.65 24.64 1.83
N ALA A 242 10.12 25.82 1.53
CA ALA A 242 9.57 26.15 0.22
C ALA A 242 10.62 26.05 -0.91
N SER A 243 11.86 26.53 -0.67
CA SER A 243 12.92 26.43 -1.68
C SER A 243 13.28 24.97 -2.01
N ARG A 244 13.33 24.12 -0.99
CA ARG A 244 13.65 22.70 -1.13
C ARG A 244 12.54 21.94 -1.84
N ALA A 245 11.28 22.25 -1.52
CA ALA A 245 10.11 21.72 -2.20
C ALA A 245 10.13 22.03 -3.72
N ILE A 246 10.44 23.28 -4.09
CA ILE A 246 10.56 23.68 -5.51
C ILE A 246 11.72 22.96 -6.19
N SER A 247 12.83 22.76 -5.46
CA SER A 247 13.98 22.02 -5.97
C SER A 247 13.67 20.54 -6.21
N TRP A 248 12.84 19.91 -5.37
CA TRP A 248 12.37 18.53 -5.57
C TRP A 248 11.49 18.39 -6.82
N ALA A 249 10.76 19.44 -7.20
CA ALA A 249 10.04 19.52 -8.47
C ALA A 249 10.95 19.81 -9.69
N GLY A 250 12.27 19.67 -9.53
CA GLY A 250 13.26 19.96 -10.56
C GLY A 250 13.56 21.44 -10.76
N GLY A 251 12.96 22.34 -9.96
CA GLY A 251 13.11 23.78 -10.11
C GLY A 251 12.15 24.41 -11.13
N PRO A 252 12.22 25.74 -11.29
CA PRO A 252 11.31 26.48 -12.17
C PRO A 252 11.67 26.35 -13.66
N LEU A 253 10.65 26.32 -14.52
CA LEU A 253 10.85 26.47 -15.97
C LEU A 253 11.31 27.89 -16.32
N GLN A 254 11.92 28.05 -17.50
CA GLN A 254 12.32 29.39 -17.99
C GLN A 254 11.13 30.35 -18.14
N THR A 255 9.93 29.81 -18.40
CA THR A 255 8.68 30.56 -18.51
C THR A 255 8.08 30.96 -17.15
N ALA A 256 8.59 30.43 -16.04
CA ALA A 256 8.01 30.63 -14.72
C ALA A 256 8.03 32.10 -14.26
N LYS A 257 6.98 32.50 -13.54
CA LYS A 257 6.83 33.80 -12.86
C LYS A 257 6.92 33.64 -11.35
N MET A 258 8.13 33.38 -10.88
CA MET A 258 8.45 33.10 -9.47
C MET A 258 8.01 34.21 -8.49
N SER A 259 7.98 35.46 -8.92
CA SER A 259 7.54 36.60 -8.09
C SER A 259 6.04 36.73 -7.87
N LYS A 260 5.25 35.86 -8.50
CA LYS A 260 3.80 35.76 -8.33
C LYS A 260 3.37 34.37 -7.86
N GLY A 261 4.29 33.65 -7.23
CA GLY A 261 3.98 32.38 -6.60
C GLY A 261 2.90 32.51 -5.53
N MET A 262 2.25 31.38 -5.25
CA MET A 262 1.21 31.31 -4.23
C MET A 262 1.35 30.03 -3.41
N LEU A 263 1.32 30.19 -2.09
CA LEU A 263 1.11 29.10 -1.16
C LEU A 263 -0.38 29.02 -0.86
N VAL A 264 -0.98 27.86 -1.11
CA VAL A 264 -2.37 27.58 -0.74
C VAL A 264 -2.36 26.57 0.39
N ARG A 265 -2.99 26.92 1.51
CA ARG A 265 -3.11 26.08 2.70
C ARG A 265 -4.57 25.91 3.09
N TYR A 266 -4.94 24.70 3.50
CA TYR A 266 -6.24 24.42 4.09
C TYR A 266 -6.10 24.32 5.60
N ASP A 267 -6.99 24.97 6.36
CA ASP A 267 -7.06 24.76 7.80
C ASP A 267 -7.83 23.47 8.14
N GLN A 268 -7.88 23.12 9.43
CA GLN A 268 -8.58 21.92 9.91
C GLN A 268 -10.10 21.96 9.65
N ALA A 269 -10.67 23.14 9.39
CA ALA A 269 -12.08 23.32 9.02
C ALA A 269 -12.28 23.32 7.49
N GLY A 270 -11.23 23.05 6.71
CA GLY A 270 -11.26 23.05 5.25
C GLY A 270 -11.25 24.44 4.61
N ARG A 271 -11.04 25.52 5.38
CA ARG A 271 -10.97 26.89 4.83
C ARG A 271 -9.63 27.10 4.14
N ARG A 272 -9.70 27.65 2.94
CA ARG A 272 -8.57 27.90 2.06
C ARG A 272 -7.94 29.27 2.35
N THR A 273 -6.65 29.29 2.65
CA THR A 273 -5.83 30.49 2.79
C THR A 273 -4.84 30.57 1.64
N GLU A 274 -4.84 31.68 0.92
CA GLU A 274 -3.87 31.97 -0.14
C GLU A 274 -2.86 33.01 0.34
N GLN A 275 -1.57 32.67 0.31
CA GLN A 275 -0.48 33.59 0.58
C GLN A 275 0.32 33.81 -0.69
N LYS A 276 0.45 35.06 -1.13
CA LYS A 276 1.33 35.43 -2.24
C LYS A 276 2.77 35.40 -1.76
N VAL A 277 3.64 34.73 -2.52
CA VAL A 277 5.05 34.52 -2.17
C VAL A 277 5.93 34.79 -3.37
N ASP A 278 7.02 35.55 -3.18
CA ASP A 278 8.08 35.67 -4.18
C ASP A 278 9.10 34.55 -3.98
N TYR A 279 8.83 33.38 -4.56
CA TYR A 279 9.77 32.26 -4.50
C TYR A 279 11.10 32.56 -5.20
N GLY A 280 11.13 33.55 -6.09
CA GLY A 280 12.35 33.98 -6.76
C GLY A 280 13.28 34.69 -5.79
N ALA A 281 12.74 35.59 -4.96
CA ALA A 281 13.48 36.26 -3.90
C ALA A 281 14.03 35.26 -2.88
N ILE A 282 13.25 34.24 -2.50
CA ILE A 282 13.70 33.18 -1.59
C ILE A 282 14.87 32.39 -2.18
N LEU A 283 14.77 31.94 -3.44
CA LEU A 283 15.86 31.19 -4.09
C LEU A 283 17.13 32.02 -4.29
N ARG A 284 17.03 33.35 -4.38
CA ARG A 284 18.18 34.27 -4.44
C ARG A 284 18.73 34.66 -3.06
N GLY A 285 18.09 34.24 -1.97
CA GLY A 285 18.45 34.63 -0.61
C GLY A 285 18.10 36.08 -0.24
N GLU A 286 17.22 36.73 -0.99
CA GLU A 286 16.72 38.09 -0.74
C GLU A 286 15.56 38.10 0.28
N GLN A 287 14.88 36.96 0.44
CA GLN A 287 13.80 36.74 1.39
C GLN A 287 14.07 35.45 2.17
N ASP A 288 13.77 35.45 3.46
CA ASP A 288 13.90 34.25 4.29
C ASP A 288 13.02 33.11 3.78
N ASP A 289 13.60 31.91 3.76
CA ASP A 289 12.88 30.68 3.46
C ASP A 289 12.02 30.27 4.65
N PHE A 290 10.92 29.56 4.39
CA PHE A 290 9.97 29.17 5.43
C PHE A 290 9.58 27.70 5.33
N PRO A 291 9.25 27.05 6.46
CA PRO A 291 8.78 25.68 6.46
C PRO A 291 7.37 25.58 5.84
N ILE A 292 7.19 24.61 4.97
CA ILE A 292 5.87 24.26 4.44
C ILE A 292 5.19 23.23 5.35
N GLN A 293 3.87 23.15 5.30
CA GLN A 293 3.04 22.22 6.06
C GLN A 293 2.48 21.09 5.19
N PRO A 294 2.16 19.93 5.79
CA PRO A 294 1.34 18.90 5.14
C PRO A 294 0.14 19.50 4.43
N HIS A 295 -0.12 19.00 3.23
CA HIS A 295 -1.22 19.40 2.34
C HIS A 295 -1.13 20.82 1.76
N ASP A 296 0.00 21.51 1.92
CA ASP A 296 0.26 22.76 1.20
C ASP A 296 0.34 22.54 -0.31
N ILE A 297 -0.14 23.53 -1.06
CA ILE A 297 0.02 23.60 -2.51
C ILE A 297 0.88 24.82 -2.83
N ILE A 298 2.07 24.56 -3.38
CA ILE A 298 2.96 25.57 -3.95
C ILE A 298 2.60 25.71 -5.42
N PHE A 299 1.99 26.83 -5.77
CA PHE A 299 1.64 27.16 -7.14
C PHE A 299 2.60 28.19 -7.72
N ILE A 300 3.24 27.82 -8.83
CA ILE A 300 4.13 28.70 -9.60
C ILE A 300 3.46 29.03 -10.94
N PRO A 301 2.96 30.25 -11.14
CA PRO A 301 2.33 30.61 -12.42
C PRO A 301 3.37 30.78 -13.53
N GLY A 302 2.98 30.49 -14.77
CA GLY A 302 3.75 30.84 -15.96
C GLY A 302 3.64 32.32 -16.33
N SER A 303 4.63 32.83 -17.06
CA SER A 303 4.64 34.19 -17.61
C SER A 303 4.36 34.16 -19.11
N ARG A 304 3.15 34.60 -19.51
CA ARG A 304 2.76 34.71 -20.93
C ARG A 304 3.77 35.50 -21.76
N ALA A 305 4.33 36.58 -21.21
CA ALA A 305 5.35 37.39 -21.90
C ALA A 305 6.64 36.60 -22.15
N LYS A 306 7.09 35.78 -21.16
CA LYS A 306 8.27 34.94 -21.33
C LYS A 306 8.02 33.79 -22.32
N THR A 307 6.84 33.18 -22.25
CA THR A 307 6.42 32.13 -23.20
C THR A 307 6.43 32.65 -24.64
N LEU A 308 5.88 33.84 -24.89
CA LEU A 308 5.89 34.46 -26.22
C LEU A 308 7.31 34.81 -26.68
N ALA A 309 8.15 35.37 -25.80
CA ALA A 309 9.53 35.71 -26.14
C ALA A 309 10.35 34.47 -26.56
N ILE A 310 10.25 33.37 -25.81
CA ILE A 310 10.91 32.10 -26.14
C ILE A 310 10.37 31.55 -27.47
N GLY A 311 9.05 31.58 -27.68
CA GLY A 311 8.45 31.15 -28.94
C GLY A 311 8.93 31.96 -30.15
N MET A 312 9.12 33.27 -30.00
CA MET A 312 9.61 34.13 -31.08
C MET A 312 11.08 33.88 -31.42
N LEU A 313 11.93 33.61 -30.42
CA LEU A 313 13.34 33.25 -30.63
C LEU A 313 13.50 31.93 -31.40
N GLN A 314 12.62 30.95 -31.12
CA GLN A 314 12.64 29.67 -31.85
C GLN A 314 12.27 29.83 -33.33
N LEU A 315 11.38 30.79 -33.66
CA LEU A 315 11.06 31.09 -35.05
C LEU A 315 12.24 31.73 -35.79
N THR A 316 13.05 32.57 -35.14
CA THR A 316 14.22 33.19 -35.78
C THR A 316 15.30 32.17 -36.15
N ASP A 317 15.51 31.13 -35.34
CA ASP A 317 16.46 30.05 -35.65
C ASP A 317 16.01 29.23 -36.87
N SER A 318 14.71 29.00 -37.03
CA SER A 318 14.17 28.30 -38.21
C SER A 318 14.27 29.12 -39.51
N MET A 319 14.24 30.46 -39.41
CA MET A 319 14.42 31.33 -40.57
C MET A 319 15.89 31.40 -41.02
N ALA A 320 16.85 31.35 -40.10
CA ALA A 320 18.28 31.32 -40.43
C ALA A 320 18.66 30.07 -41.26
N MET A 321 18.07 28.90 -40.98
CA MET A 321 18.29 27.69 -41.79
C MET A 321 17.64 27.76 -43.19
N SER A 322 16.54 28.51 -43.36
CA SER A 322 15.88 28.67 -44.66
C SER A 322 16.62 29.61 -45.63
N ALA A 323 17.38 30.57 -45.11
CA ALA A 323 18.18 31.49 -45.90
C ALA A 323 19.49 30.87 -46.41
N ALA A 324 20.06 29.90 -45.68
CA ALA A 324 21.31 29.23 -46.05
C ALA A 324 21.18 28.27 -47.25
N PHE A 325 19.97 27.83 -47.61
CA PHE A 325 19.77 26.89 -48.73
C PHE A 325 19.61 27.56 -50.11
N ARG A 326 19.68 28.90 -50.21
CA ARG A 326 19.44 29.64 -51.46
C ARG A 326 20.65 30.39 -52.03
N ILE A 327 21.87 30.03 -51.61
CA ILE A 327 23.12 30.51 -52.21
C ILE A 327 23.98 29.29 -52.58
N GLY A 328 23.69 28.68 -53.73
CA GLY A 328 24.42 27.48 -54.15
C GLY A 328 23.94 26.83 -55.45
N ARG A 329 23.72 27.60 -56.53
CA ARG A 329 23.73 27.07 -57.90
C ARG A 329 23.74 28.17 -58.97
N THR A 330 24.94 28.67 -59.26
CA THR A 330 25.28 29.21 -60.59
C THR A 330 26.73 28.82 -60.86
N TYR A 331 26.93 27.57 -61.28
CA TYR A 331 28.13 27.17 -62.01
C TYR A 331 27.77 27.27 -63.49
N GLN A 332 28.12 28.38 -64.14
CA GLN A 332 28.11 28.48 -65.60
C GLN A 332 29.29 27.66 -66.12
N MET A 333 29.03 26.63 -66.92
CA MET A 333 30.07 25.97 -67.72
C MET A 333 30.59 26.96 -68.79
N PRO A 334 31.89 27.00 -69.09
CA PRO A 334 32.40 27.70 -70.26
C PRO A 334 32.00 26.93 -71.53
N ASP A 335 31.47 27.65 -72.53
CA ASP A 335 31.07 27.10 -73.83
C ASP A 335 32.23 26.38 -74.54
N ALA A 336 31.93 25.22 -75.12
CA ALA A 336 32.85 24.45 -75.94
C ALA A 336 33.16 25.19 -77.27
N PRO A 337 34.40 25.15 -77.78
CA PRO A 337 34.76 25.84 -79.02
C PRO A 337 34.13 25.16 -80.25
N PRO A 338 33.75 25.92 -81.29
CA PRO A 338 33.03 25.38 -82.44
C PRO A 338 33.93 24.51 -83.34
N ASP A 339 33.34 23.40 -83.76
CA ASP A 339 33.88 22.42 -84.70
C ASP A 339 34.18 23.07 -86.06
N ARG A 340 35.45 22.99 -86.51
CA ARG A 340 35.85 23.36 -87.87
C ARG A 340 35.99 22.10 -88.70
N ARG A 341 35.02 21.85 -89.57
CA ARG A 341 35.25 21.19 -90.86
C ARG A 341 34.58 21.98 -91.99
N ASP A 342 35.35 22.06 -93.07
CA ASP A 342 34.97 22.36 -94.46
C ASP A 342 34.79 23.83 -94.87
N ARG A 343 35.90 24.47 -95.27
CA ARG A 343 36.27 24.70 -96.69
C ARG A 343 37.64 25.33 -96.85
#